data_AF-A0A9D4AJQ3-F1
#
_entry.id   AF-A0A9D4AJQ3-F1
#
_cell.length_a   1.000
_cell.length_b   1.000
_cell.length_c   1.000
_cell.angle_alpha   90.00
_cell.angle_beta   90.00
_cell.angle_gamma   90.00
#
_symmetry.space_group_name_H-M   'P 1'
#
loop_
_entity.id
_entity.type
_entity.pdbx_description
1 polymer ?
#
loop_
_entity_poly.entity_id
_entity_poly.type
_entity_poly.pdbx_seq_one_letter_code
_entity_poly.pdbx_strand_id
1 'polypeptide(L)'
;MERAGYIAGTSFVLRELNGEEKNQTIRYHSERLAVAFGLVTFPSDRPIRVMKNLRICGDCHTAIKFMSKCTGRVIIARDNNCFHHFEDGKCSCGDYW
;
A
#
# COMPACT_ATOMS: atom_id res chain seq x y z
N MET A 1 6.17 3.96 9.35
CA MET A 1 5.30 2.77 9.42
C MET A 1 5.81 1.72 10.40
N GLU A 2 7.11 1.38 10.40
CA GLU A 2 7.69 0.38 11.32
C GLU A 2 7.42 0.68 12.80
N ARG A 3 7.57 1.94 13.23
CA ARG A 3 7.19 2.41 14.58
C ARG A 3 5.70 2.20 14.92
N ALA A 4 4.85 2.04 13.93
CA ALA A 4 3.41 1.77 14.11
C ALA A 4 3.10 0.25 14.09
N GLY A 5 4.09 -0.61 13.85
CA GLY A 5 3.94 -2.07 13.82
C GLY A 5 3.89 -2.70 12.42
N TYR A 6 4.20 -1.95 11.35
CA TYR A 6 4.28 -2.52 10.00
C TYR A 6 5.52 -3.42 9.86
N ILE A 7 5.31 -4.65 9.39
CA ILE A 7 6.35 -5.62 9.05
C ILE A 7 6.21 -5.97 7.57
N ALA A 8 7.30 -5.86 6.81
CA ALA A 8 7.29 -6.13 5.37
C ALA A 8 7.10 -7.62 5.07
N GLY A 9 6.10 -7.95 4.26
CA GLY A 9 5.83 -9.32 3.81
C GLY A 9 6.68 -9.70 2.59
N THR A 10 7.94 -10.09 2.78
CA THR A 10 8.85 -10.40 1.66
C THR A 10 8.44 -11.61 0.82
N SER A 11 7.49 -12.44 1.29
CA SER A 11 6.91 -13.57 0.56
C SER A 11 6.17 -13.15 -0.72
N PHE A 12 5.81 -11.88 -0.87
CA PHE A 12 5.17 -11.34 -2.07
C PHE A 12 6.14 -10.91 -3.16
N VAL A 13 7.46 -11.09 -2.96
CA VAL A 13 8.49 -10.92 -3.99
C VAL A 13 8.79 -12.27 -4.62
N LEU A 14 8.22 -12.51 -5.81
CA LEU A 14 8.33 -13.79 -6.53
C LEU A 14 9.73 -14.05 -7.12
N ARG A 15 10.53 -12.98 -7.29
CA ARG A 15 11.90 -13.12 -7.77
C ARG A 15 12.77 -13.67 -6.65
N GLU A 16 13.52 -14.73 -6.95
CA GLU A 16 14.50 -15.29 -6.03
C GLU A 16 15.68 -14.33 -5.88
N LEU A 17 15.72 -13.70 -4.71
CA LEU A 17 16.67 -12.68 -4.29
C LEU A 17 17.04 -12.95 -2.84
N ASN A 18 18.14 -12.37 -2.36
CA ASN A 18 18.46 -12.47 -0.94
C ASN A 18 17.43 -11.68 -0.09
N GLY A 19 17.40 -11.92 1.23
CA GLY A 19 16.38 -11.34 2.10
C GLY A 19 16.39 -9.81 2.15
N GLU A 20 17.57 -9.18 2.01
CA GLU A 20 17.70 -7.73 1.97
C GLU A 20 17.19 -7.14 0.65
N GLU A 21 17.54 -7.77 -0.47
CA GLU A 21 17.05 -7.43 -1.80
C GLU A 21 15.53 -7.58 -1.93
N LYS A 22 14.93 -8.62 -1.32
CA LYS A 22 13.46 -8.77 -1.26
C LYS A 22 12.83 -7.62 -0.48
N ASN A 23 13.41 -7.25 0.67
CA ASN A 23 12.94 -6.11 1.48
C ASN A 23 13.06 -4.77 0.75
N GLN A 24 14.10 -4.57 -0.05
CA GLN A 24 14.23 -3.36 -0.87
C GLN A 24 13.20 -3.37 -1.99
N THR A 25 13.10 -4.46 -2.74
CA THR A 25 12.20 -4.58 -3.91
C THR A 25 10.76 -4.26 -3.55
N ILE A 26 10.26 -4.77 -2.42
CA ILE A 26 8.87 -4.58 -2.01
C ILE A 26 8.51 -3.11 -1.70
N ARG A 27 9.50 -2.28 -1.36
CA ARG A 27 9.33 -0.84 -1.13
C ARG A 27 9.10 -0.08 -2.44
N TYR A 28 9.53 -0.64 -3.58
CA TYR A 28 9.43 -0.03 -4.91
C TYR A 28 8.25 -0.55 -5.74
N HIS A 29 7.33 -1.32 -5.14
CA HIS A 29 6.08 -1.64 -5.81
C HIS A 29 5.33 -0.36 -6.19
N SER A 30 4.78 -0.33 -7.41
CA SER A 30 4.23 0.88 -8.02
C SER A 30 3.06 1.46 -7.22
N GLU A 31 2.27 0.63 -6.55
CA GLU A 31 1.17 1.05 -5.69
C GLU A 31 1.68 1.88 -4.51
N ARG A 32 2.78 1.46 -3.88
CA ARG A 32 3.38 2.18 -2.74
C ARG A 32 3.96 3.50 -3.19
N LEU A 33 4.67 3.51 -4.33
CA LEU A 33 5.25 4.73 -4.89
C LEU A 33 4.16 5.73 -5.28
N ALA A 34 3.07 5.27 -5.89
CA ALA A 34 1.94 6.12 -6.28
C ALA A 34 1.27 6.76 -5.06
N VAL A 35 1.02 6.00 -3.99
CA VAL A 35 0.46 6.54 -2.74
C VAL A 35 1.44 7.50 -2.07
N ALA A 36 2.72 7.15 -1.97
CA ALA A 36 3.75 8.01 -1.39
C ALA A 36 3.87 9.35 -2.13
N PHE A 37 3.85 9.30 -3.47
CA PHE A 37 3.84 10.50 -4.29
C PHE A 37 2.59 11.34 -4.01
N GLY A 38 1.40 10.73 -4.01
CA GLY A 38 0.16 11.44 -3.70
C GLY A 38 0.15 12.10 -2.31
N LEU A 39 0.79 11.47 -1.31
CA LEU A 39 0.92 12.02 0.04
C LEU A 39 1.82 13.27 0.09
N VAL A 40 2.87 13.31 -0.73
CA VAL A 40 3.80 14.44 -0.80
C VAL A 40 3.25 15.58 -1.67
N THR A 41 2.51 15.25 -2.73
CA THR A 41 2.06 16.23 -3.73
C THR A 41 0.75 16.92 -3.37
N PHE A 42 -0.22 16.21 -2.78
CA PHE A 42 -1.57 16.74 -2.60
C PHE A 42 -1.84 17.25 -1.17
N PRO A 43 -2.62 18.33 -1.00
CA PRO A 43 -3.01 18.85 0.32
C PRO A 43 -3.73 17.83 1.18
N SER A 44 -3.54 17.87 2.51
CA SER A 44 -3.92 16.82 3.48
C SER A 44 -5.42 16.54 3.64
N ASP A 45 -6.29 17.35 3.06
CA ASP A 45 -7.76 17.20 3.03
C ASP A 45 -8.29 16.38 1.83
N ARG A 46 -7.57 16.34 0.71
CA ARG A 46 -7.95 15.61 -0.52
C ARG A 46 -7.63 14.11 -0.60
N PRO A 47 -8.58 13.17 -0.68
CA PRO A 47 -8.28 11.73 -0.82
C PRO A 47 -7.31 11.37 -1.97
N ILE A 48 -6.46 10.37 -1.76
CA ILE A 48 -5.53 9.86 -2.78
C ILE A 48 -6.21 8.73 -3.55
N ARG A 49 -6.17 8.77 -4.88
CA ARG A 49 -6.73 7.74 -5.76
C ARG A 49 -5.63 7.12 -6.61
N VAL A 50 -5.47 5.79 -6.54
CA VAL A 50 -4.53 5.01 -7.36
C VAL A 50 -5.32 4.01 -8.18
N MET A 51 -5.15 4.00 -9.49
CA MET A 51 -5.77 3.02 -10.38
C MET A 51 -4.71 2.17 -11.04
N LYS A 52 -4.88 0.86 -10.99
CA LYS A 52 -3.98 -0.09 -11.64
C LYS A 52 -4.74 -1.25 -12.29
N ASN A 53 -4.05 -1.89 -13.23
CA ASN A 53 -4.55 -3.03 -14.00
C ASN A 53 -4.03 -4.38 -13.48
N LEU A 54 -3.45 -4.43 -12.28
CA LEU A 54 -2.94 -5.66 -11.66
C LEU A 54 -3.57 -5.79 -10.27
N ARG A 55 -3.78 -6.99 -9.75
CA ARG A 55 -4.25 -7.20 -8.35
C ARG A 55 -3.23 -6.67 -7.35
N ILE A 56 -3.65 -6.00 -6.27
CA ILE A 56 -2.71 -5.51 -5.25
C ILE A 56 -2.06 -6.69 -4.51
N CYS A 57 -0.76 -6.62 -4.23
CA CYS A 57 -0.13 -7.67 -3.42
C CYS A 57 -0.45 -7.47 -1.93
N GLY A 58 -0.39 -8.54 -1.14
CA GLY A 58 -0.76 -8.50 0.28
C GLY A 58 0.10 -7.55 1.12
N ASP A 59 1.40 -7.41 0.79
CA ASP A 59 2.25 -6.41 1.44
C ASP A 59 1.86 -4.98 1.09
N CYS A 60 1.61 -4.68 -0.20
CA CYS A 60 1.14 -3.35 -0.60
C CYS A 60 -0.19 -3.01 0.05
N HIS A 61 -1.13 -3.95 0.09
CA HIS A 61 -2.39 -3.78 0.79
C HIS A 61 -2.18 -3.43 2.27
N THR A 62 -1.30 -4.17 2.95
CA THR A 62 -0.95 -3.91 4.35
C THR A 62 -0.23 -2.58 4.53
N ALA A 63 0.74 -2.25 3.68
CA ALA A 63 1.47 -0.99 3.72
C ALA A 63 0.51 0.20 3.53
N ILE A 64 -0.46 0.12 2.61
CA ILE A 64 -1.43 1.20 2.41
C ILE A 64 -2.37 1.36 3.61
N LYS A 65 -2.79 0.27 4.28
CA LYS A 65 -3.46 0.37 5.59
C LYS A 65 -2.62 1.20 6.56
N PHE A 66 -1.35 0.86 6.75
CA PHE A 66 -0.47 1.63 7.65
C PHE A 66 -0.26 3.07 7.20
N MET A 67 -0.16 3.34 5.90
CA MET A 67 -0.09 4.71 5.38
C MET A 67 -1.34 5.51 5.74
N SER A 68 -2.54 4.96 5.55
CA SER A 68 -3.79 5.63 5.95
C SER A 68 -3.83 5.95 7.45
N LYS A 69 -3.44 4.99 8.29
CA LYS A 69 -3.38 5.16 9.76
C LYS A 69 -2.37 6.23 10.18
N CYS A 70 -1.16 6.19 9.63
CA CYS A 70 -0.11 7.12 10.02
C CYS A 70 -0.36 8.56 9.55
N THR A 71 -1.10 8.73 8.45
CA THR A 71 -1.32 10.05 7.84
C THR A 71 -2.71 10.62 8.08
N GLY A 72 -3.65 9.81 8.59
CA GLY A 72 -5.07 10.17 8.68
C GLY A 72 -5.75 10.31 7.31
N ARG A 73 -5.11 9.82 6.25
CA ARG A 73 -5.52 10.03 4.86
C ARG A 73 -6.43 8.92 4.37
N VAL A 74 -7.55 9.27 3.75
CA VAL A 74 -8.33 8.34 2.94
C VAL A 74 -7.59 8.04 1.64
N ILE A 75 -7.31 6.75 1.41
CA ILE A 75 -6.65 6.28 0.19
C ILE A 75 -7.60 5.30 -0.50
N ILE A 76 -7.82 5.50 -1.79
CA ILE A 76 -8.69 4.67 -2.63
C ILE A 76 -7.79 4.02 -3.68
N ALA A 77 -7.73 2.70 -3.68
CA ALA A 77 -7.04 1.96 -4.74
C ALA A 77 -8.03 1.13 -5.54
N ARG A 78 -7.97 1.21 -6.87
CA ARG A 78 -8.69 0.30 -7.77
C ARG A 78 -7.69 -0.66 -8.38
N ASP A 79 -7.95 -1.95 -8.24
CA ASP A 79 -7.26 -2.99 -8.99
C ASP A 79 -8.24 -3.73 -9.93
N ASN A 80 -7.83 -4.87 -10.49
CA ASN A 80 -8.68 -5.64 -11.40
C ASN A 80 -9.82 -6.39 -10.70
N ASN A 81 -9.80 -6.51 -9.37
CA ASN A 81 -10.79 -7.24 -8.62
C ASN A 81 -11.85 -6.30 -8.04
N CYS A 82 -11.42 -5.22 -7.38
CA CYS A 82 -12.33 -4.35 -6.65
C CYS A 82 -11.75 -2.96 -6.38
N PHE A 83 -12.54 -2.16 -5.65
CA PHE A 83 -12.10 -0.94 -5.01
C PHE A 83 -11.75 -1.23 -3.56
N HIS A 84 -10.56 -0.79 -3.16
CA HIS A 84 -10.05 -0.79 -1.81
C HIS A 84 -10.18 0.62 -1.24
N HIS A 85 -10.97 0.79 -0.19
CA HIS A 85 -11.04 2.03 0.58
C HIS A 85 -10.26 1.86 1.87
N PHE A 86 -9.13 2.54 1.97
CA PHE A 86 -8.25 2.53 3.11
C PHE A 86 -8.49 3.76 3.99
N GLU A 87 -8.86 3.52 5.24
CA GLU A 87 -9.12 4.56 6.23
C GLU A 87 -8.79 4.02 7.62
N ASP A 88 -8.05 4.81 8.42
CA ASP A 88 -7.61 4.48 9.78
C ASP A 88 -7.03 3.05 9.93
N GLY A 89 -6.21 2.63 8.97
CA GLY A 89 -5.56 1.32 9.04
C GLY A 89 -6.44 0.13 8.66
N LYS A 90 -7.64 0.37 8.15
CA LYS A 90 -8.57 -0.67 7.69
C LYS A 90 -8.80 -0.54 6.20
N CYS A 91 -9.15 -1.65 5.56
CA CYS A 91 -9.61 -1.66 4.16
C CYS A 91 -11.03 -2.19 4.09
N SER A 92 -11.85 -1.60 3.22
CA SER A 92 -13.22 -2.05 2.96
C SER A 92 -13.34 -3.47 2.40
N CYS A 93 -12.27 -4.05 1.83
CA CYS A 93 -12.28 -5.39 1.27
C CYS A 93 -12.18 -6.51 2.32
N GLY A 94 -12.02 -6.18 3.62
CA GLY A 94 -11.92 -7.19 4.69
C GLY A 94 -10.67 -8.06 4.58
N ASP A 95 -9.55 -7.48 4.14
CA ASP A 95 -8.30 -8.19 3.86
C ASP A 95 -8.38 -9.18 2.69
N TYR A 96 -9.34 -8.97 1.79
CA TYR A 96 -9.34 -9.59 0.47
C TYR A 96 -8.54 -8.70 -0.49
N TRP A 97 -7.20 -8.85 -0.50
CA TRP A 97 -6.28 -8.18 -1.45
C TRP A 97 -6.32 -8.85 -2.81
#